data_AF-A0A820S920-F1
#
_entry.id   AF-A0A820S920-F1
#
_cell.length_a   1.000
_cell.length_b   1.000
_cell.length_c   1.000
_cell.angle_alpha   90.00
_cell.angle_beta   90.00
_cell.angle_gamma   90.00
#
_symmetry.space_group_name_H-M   'P 1'
#
loop_
_entity.id
_entity.type
_entity.pdbx_description
1 polymer ?
#
loop_
_entity_poly.entity_id
_entity_poly.type
_entity_poly.pdbx_seq_one_letter_code
_entity_poly.pdbx_strand_id
1 'polypeptide(L)' 'TILTSVNQIVSFIHNDKRSVLVHCSDGWDRTAQLTSLSMLMLDPYYRT' A
#
# COMPACT_ATOMS: atom_id res chain seq x y z
N THR A 1 8.36 5.57 8.36
CA THR A 1 7.64 6.70 7.74
C THR A 1 6.74 6.16 6.62
N ILE A 2 5.86 6.96 5.99
CA ILE A 2 4.85 6.47 5.02
C ILE A 2 5.47 5.53 3.96
N LEU A 3 6.55 5.95 3.30
CA LEU A 3 7.21 5.13 2.26
C LEU A 3 7.77 3.80 2.79
N THR A 4 8.26 3.76 4.03
CA THR A 4 8.69 2.50 4.66
C THR A 4 7.52 1.52 4.80
N SER A 5 6.37 2.02 5.26
CA SER A 5 5.17 1.19 5.43
C SER A 5 4.62 0.71 4.08
N VAL A 6 4.66 1.56 3.04
CA VAL A 6 4.32 1.15 1.66
C VAL A 6 5.22 0.01 1.20
N ASN A 7 6.55 0.11 1.38
CA ASN A 7 7.48 -0.96 1.00
C ASN A 7 7.18 -2.28 1.73
N GLN A 8 6.76 -2.22 2.99
CA GLN A 8 6.33 -3.42 3.72
C GLN A 8 5.05 -4.04 3.14
N ILE A 9 4.03 -3.22 2.85
CA ILE A 9 2.78 -3.67 2.21
C ILE A 9 3.09 -4.34 0.86
N VAL A 10 3.91 -3.68 0.04
CA VAL A 10 4.31 -4.19 -1.28
C VAL A 10 5.06 -5.52 -1.15
N SER A 11 5.98 -5.65 -0.19
CA SER A 11 6.69 -6.93 0.05
C SER A 11 5.73 -8.05 0.44
N PHE A 12 4.78 -7.78 1.34
CA PHE A 12 3.80 -8.78 1.78
C PHE A 12 2.91 -9.28 0.65
N ILE A 13 2.53 -8.40 -0.27
CA ILE A 13 1.69 -8.75 -1.42
C ILE A 13 2.53 -9.42 -2.52
N HIS A 14 3.62 -8.78 -2.95
CA HIS A 14 4.38 -9.21 -4.13
C HIS A 14 5.29 -10.40 -3.84
N ASN A 15 6.01 -10.40 -2.72
CA ASN A 15 6.99 -11.44 -2.39
C ASN A 15 6.31 -12.58 -1.63
N ASP A 16 5.57 -12.26 -0.56
CA ASP A 16 5.04 -13.27 0.35
C ASP A 16 3.66 -13.82 -0.08
N LYS A 17 3.04 -13.23 -1.11
CA LYS A 17 1.72 -13.61 -1.65
C LYS A 17 0.60 -13.60 -0.61
N ARG A 18 0.61 -12.61 0.29
CA ARG A 18 -0.40 -12.45 1.36
C ARG A 18 -1.36 -11.31 1.06
N SER A 19 -2.62 -11.49 1.44
CA SER A 19 -3.58 -10.40 1.53
C SER A 19 -3.29 -9.52 2.75
N VAL A 20 -3.48 -8.20 2.62
CA VAL A 20 -3.20 -7.23 3.68
C VAL A 20 -4.43 -6.34 3.92
N LEU A 21 -4.80 -6.15 5.20
CA LEU A 21 -5.78 -5.15 5.61
C LEU A 21 -5.04 -3.86 6.01
N VAL A 22 -5.39 -2.75 5.39
CA VAL A 22 -4.82 -1.42 5.70
C VAL A 22 -5.93 -0.55 6.29
N HIS A 23 -5.72 -0.03 7.49
CA HIS A 23 -6.62 0.95 8.11
C HIS A 23 -5.84 1.96 8.94
N CYS A 24 -6.45 3.12 9.18
CA CYS A 24 -6.06 4.05 10.24
C CYS A 24 -7.26 4.26 11.19
N SER A 25 -7.27 5.33 11.99
CA SER A 25 -8.37 5.60 12.94
C SER A 25 -9.71 5.76 12.22
N ASP A 26 -9.80 6.75 11.32
CA ASP A 26 -11.04 7.07 10.59
C ASP A 26 -11.03 6.55 9.14
N GLY A 27 -9.92 5.93 8.72
CA GLY A 27 -9.83 5.27 7.41
C GLY A 27 -9.59 6.20 6.20
N TRP A 28 -9.58 7.52 6.37
CA TRP A 28 -9.50 8.48 5.25
C TRP A 28 -8.12 9.10 4.94
N ASP A 29 -7.23 9.29 5.93
CA ASP A 29 -5.93 9.96 5.69
C ASP A 29 -4.81 8.96 5.36
N ARG A 30 -4.26 8.31 6.40
CA ARG A 30 -3.12 7.41 6.26
C ARG A 30 -3.46 6.14 5.48
N THR A 31 -4.71 5.69 5.56
CA THR A 31 -5.16 4.58 4.72
C THR A 31 -5.00 4.93 3.25
N ALA A 32 -5.53 6.08 2.81
CA ALA A 32 -5.45 6.51 1.41
C ALA A 32 -4.01 6.71 0.97
N GLN A 33 -3.16 7.31 1.81
CA GLN A 33 -1.73 7.48 1.55
C GLN A 33 -1.03 6.12 1.32
N LEU A 34 -1.28 5.14 2.18
CA LEU A 34 -0.64 3.83 2.10
C LEU A 34 -1.16 2.99 0.93
N THR A 35 -2.48 2.96 0.71
CA THR A 35 -3.08 2.15 -0.35
C THR A 35 -2.75 2.69 -1.74
N SER A 36 -2.87 4.01 -1.97
CA SER A 36 -2.56 4.61 -3.27
C SER A 36 -1.11 4.44 -3.69
N LEU A 37 -0.15 4.68 -2.79
CA LEU A 37 1.27 4.48 -3.07
C LEU A 37 1.61 3.00 -3.29
N SER A 38 0.99 2.08 -2.55
CA SER A 38 1.18 0.63 -2.76
C SER A 38 0.64 0.20 -4.14
N MET A 39 -0.52 0.72 -4.55
CA MET A 39 -1.09 0.46 -5.88
C MET A 39 -0.18 1.01 -6.99
N LEU A 40 0.37 2.22 -6.84
CA LEU A 40 1.34 2.78 -7.78
C LEU A 40 2.58 1.89 -7.95
N MET A 41 3.05 1.24 -6.88
CA MET A 41 4.19 0.34 -6.96
C MET A 41 3.83 -1.01 -7.59
N LEU A 42 2.66 -1.56 -7.28
CA LEU A 42 2.26 -2.92 -7.67
C LEU A 42 1.66 -3.02 -9.07
N ASP A 43 0.88 -2.03 -9.50
CA ASP A 43 0.12 -2.08 -10.75
C ASP A 43 0.55 -0.92 -11.68
N PRO A 44 1.17 -1.22 -12.84
CA PRO A 44 1.58 -0.23 -13.81
C PRO A 44 0.44 0.65 -14.34
N TYR A 45 -0.81 0.18 -14.31
CA TYR A 45 -1.98 0.95 -14.77
C TYR A 45 -2.09 2.30 -14.05
N TYR A 46 -1.76 2.36 -12.75
CA TYR A 46 -1.89 3.61 -11.98
C TYR A 46 -0.77 4.63 -12.25
N ARG A 47 0.20 4.31 -13.11
CA ARG A 47 1.32 5.22 -13.49
C ARG A 47 1.10 5.91 -14.83
N THR A 48 -0.10 5.82 -15.40
CA THR A 48 -0.53 6.51 -16.62
C THR A 48 -1.72 7.40 -16.31
#